data_AF-A0A9E6ZP47-F1
#
_entry.id   AF-A0A9E6ZP47-F1
#
_cell.length_a   1.000
_cell.length_b   1.000
_cell.length_c   1.000
_cell.angle_alpha   90.00
_cell.angle_beta   90.00
_cell.angle_gamma   90.00
#
_symmetry.space_group_name_H-M   'P 1'
#
loop_
_entity.id
_entity.type
_entity.pdbx_description
1 polymer ?
#
loop_
_entity_poly.entity_id
_entity_poly.type
_entity_poly.pdbx_seq_one_letter_code
_entity_poly.pdbx_strand_id
1 'polypeptide(L)'
;MLFKTKIPYTYFLGLFIVFTIISCNDDDSHSKSNKNEIISFIFETTNNPGLNQNIIGVINDDNQTVKITVPFKTDVSNLKPTIEVSPGAKIRLNGSHDFSGPVYYTIMAENGAETSYKVTVYILPNHEKKILEFKFLESVNESLKENITGLIDEHTQKIIVEFPHDTKINSLLPFLKISENAIVTPQGSQDFTKTITYTVKAEDNTISNYKVFAVIKENLQKKALVAIYNSNPGLLEWDLNEEDLSKWKGVILDNNQNVIELHLSNYRINIIPPEIKFLKELNILVLDDNNLLTLPSQIEYLQKLTKLSIRHNKLNVLPKQMGELVNLVSLSLGYNKLIEVPSEIQKLINLQRLDLSNNILVNIPSEIGGLQNLRELFLFENKLAFVPAEISLLKQLEYLFLGNNNLKEIPLQIGELHHLKELYLNNNELLSIPSQTGNIKNLQYLHLGNNKLSTIPPEIGNLSYLEFLHLDHNELVSLPVELSNLTNLFKLFIQHNNLEYIPNEICIMDIFIDKDPEITCK
;
A
#
# COMPACT_ATOMS: atom_id res chain seq x y z
N MET A 1 34.34 -15.59 24.41
CA MET A 1 35.81 -15.58 24.57
C MET A 1 36.16 -14.31 25.35
N LEU A 2 36.43 -14.48 26.66
CA LEU A 2 36.77 -13.40 27.58
C LEU A 2 38.21 -12.94 27.31
N PHE A 3 38.42 -11.66 27.03
CA PHE A 3 39.73 -11.02 27.26
C PHE A 3 39.52 -9.75 28.07
N LYS A 4 39.83 -9.88 29.36
CA LYS A 4 40.12 -8.78 30.28
C LYS A 4 41.49 -8.23 29.92
N THR A 5 41.61 -6.92 29.75
CA THR A 5 42.86 -6.19 29.87
C THR A 5 42.73 -5.20 31.03
N LYS A 6 43.29 -5.61 32.17
CA LYS A 6 43.76 -4.72 33.26
C LYS A 6 45.06 -4.06 32.80
N ILE A 7 45.36 -2.87 33.35
CA ILE A 7 46.68 -2.30 33.77
C ILE A 7 46.54 -0.75 33.96
N PRO A 8 47.24 -0.03 34.87
CA PRO A 8 47.07 -0.07 36.34
C PRO A 8 47.27 1.33 37.05
N TYR A 9 47.36 1.31 38.40
CA TYR A 9 48.04 2.23 39.34
C TYR A 9 47.90 3.78 39.24
N THR A 10 47.57 4.44 40.35
CA THR A 10 48.58 5.13 41.18
C THR A 10 48.04 5.62 42.54
N TYR A 11 48.75 5.19 43.59
CA TYR A 11 49.02 5.77 44.91
C TYR A 11 48.00 6.67 45.63
N PHE A 12 47.37 6.09 46.66
CA PHE A 12 46.87 6.80 47.83
C PHE A 12 48.06 6.99 48.80
N LEU A 13 48.65 8.19 48.83
CA LEU A 13 49.66 8.54 49.83
C LEU A 13 48.93 9.16 51.04
N GLY A 14 48.65 8.33 52.05
CA GLY A 14 48.20 8.81 53.34
C GLY A 14 49.35 9.51 54.05
N LEU A 15 49.35 10.85 54.05
CA LEU A 15 50.30 11.65 54.81
C LEU A 15 49.85 11.66 56.28
N PHE A 16 50.44 10.77 57.09
CA PHE A 16 50.42 10.87 58.55
C PHE A 16 51.37 12.01 58.95
N ILE A 17 50.83 13.12 59.46
CA ILE A 17 51.64 14.12 60.17
C ILE A 17 51.77 13.67 61.62
N VAL A 18 53.01 13.36 61.98
CA VAL A 18 53.48 13.01 63.32
C VAL A 18 53.47 14.28 64.19
N PHE A 19 52.77 14.25 65.32
CA PHE A 19 52.92 15.25 66.38
C PHE A 19 54.27 15.03 67.07
N THR A 20 55.28 15.84 66.74
CA THR A 20 56.44 16.04 67.62
C THR A 20 56.13 17.17 68.59
N ILE A 21 55.81 16.80 69.82
CA ILE A 21 55.75 17.70 70.97
C ILE A 21 57.20 18.04 71.34
N ILE A 22 57.62 19.27 71.06
CA ILE A 22 58.80 19.88 71.68
C ILE A 22 58.26 20.91 72.66
N SER A 23 58.45 20.65 73.96
CA SER A 23 58.25 21.67 74.99
C SER A 23 59.39 22.68 74.91
N CYS A 24 59.06 23.96 74.78
CA CYS A 24 59.94 25.04 75.19
C CYS A 24 59.13 26.16 75.83
N ASN A 25 59.79 26.82 76.77
CA ASN A 25 59.28 27.67 77.83
C ASN A 25 58.47 28.87 77.35
N ASP A 26 57.62 29.33 78.28
CA ASP A 26 56.91 30.61 78.26
C ASP A 26 57.83 31.79 77.89
N ASP A 27 57.54 32.40 76.74
CA ASP A 27 57.73 33.82 76.47
C ASP A 27 56.59 34.25 75.54
N ASP A 28 55.54 34.78 76.17
CA ASP A 28 54.26 35.12 75.58
C ASP A 28 54.38 36.39 74.72
N SER A 29 54.86 36.22 73.49
CA SER A 29 54.47 37.09 72.37
C SER A 29 54.26 36.22 71.14
N HIS A 30 53.05 35.65 71.03
CA HIS A 30 52.59 35.09 69.76
C HIS A 30 52.58 36.21 68.71
N SER A 31 53.64 36.31 67.90
CA SER A 31 53.66 37.20 66.74
C SER A 31 52.55 36.72 65.80
N LYS A 32 51.48 37.52 65.68
CA LYS A 32 50.35 37.21 64.81
C LYS A 32 50.83 36.87 63.40
N SER A 33 50.33 35.78 62.82
CA SER A 33 50.69 35.34 61.48
C SER A 33 50.44 36.43 60.43
N ASN A 34 51.33 36.54 59.44
CA ASN A 34 51.19 37.45 58.30
C ASN A 34 50.67 36.76 57.03
N LYS A 35 50.38 35.45 57.08
CA LYS A 35 49.90 34.69 55.93
C LYS A 35 48.42 34.97 55.65
N ASN A 36 48.10 35.31 54.41
CA ASN A 36 46.76 35.65 53.95
C ASN A 36 46.46 35.05 52.56
N GLU A 37 46.84 33.79 52.37
CA GLU A 37 46.67 33.06 51.10
C GLU A 37 45.40 32.20 51.11
N ILE A 38 44.81 31.99 49.93
CA ILE A 38 43.81 30.93 49.70
C ILE A 38 44.57 29.62 49.50
N ILE A 39 44.27 28.59 50.30
CA ILE A 39 44.87 27.25 50.21
C ILE A 39 44.11 26.38 49.21
N SER A 40 42.77 26.42 49.25
CA SER A 40 41.94 25.67 48.32
C SER A 40 40.65 26.43 48.01
N PHE A 41 40.16 26.25 46.78
CA PHE A 41 38.90 26.83 46.32
C PHE A 41 38.17 25.77 45.50
N ILE A 42 37.08 25.21 46.03
CA ILE A 42 36.42 24.04 45.44
C ILE A 42 34.91 24.29 45.35
N PHE A 43 34.31 24.03 44.19
CA PHE A 43 32.87 23.82 44.10
C PHE A 43 32.57 22.34 44.31
N GLU A 44 32.15 22.00 45.53
CA GLU A 44 31.79 20.64 45.90
C GLU A 44 30.37 20.31 45.41
N THR A 45 30.15 19.09 44.93
CA THR A 45 28.82 18.63 44.47
C THR A 45 27.77 18.62 45.58
N THR A 46 28.20 18.44 46.83
CA THR A 46 27.35 18.50 48.04
C THR A 46 26.70 19.88 48.21
N ASN A 47 27.44 20.95 47.90
CA ASN A 47 26.97 22.32 48.00
C ASN A 47 26.35 22.83 46.67
N ASN A 48 26.66 22.14 45.57
CA ASN A 48 26.30 22.51 44.20
C ASN A 48 25.70 21.30 43.46
N PRO A 49 24.44 20.94 43.71
CA PRO A 49 23.83 19.72 43.17
C PRO A 49 23.71 19.68 41.64
N GLY A 50 23.90 20.82 40.96
CA GLY A 50 23.98 20.89 39.49
C GLY A 50 25.31 20.41 38.89
N LEU A 51 26.33 20.13 39.72
CA LEU A 51 27.63 19.63 39.29
C LEU A 51 27.69 18.11 39.37
N ASN A 52 28.29 17.48 38.35
CA ASN A 52 28.48 16.02 38.29
C ASN A 52 29.79 15.54 38.94
N GLN A 53 30.71 16.46 39.25
CA GLN A 53 31.97 16.20 39.95
C GLN A 53 32.44 17.48 40.66
N ASN A 54 33.30 17.31 41.68
CA ASN A 54 33.91 18.46 42.36
C ASN A 54 34.81 19.22 41.39
N ILE A 55 34.73 20.55 41.41
CA ILE A 55 35.51 21.41 40.53
C ILE A 55 36.50 22.21 41.36
N ILE A 56 37.77 21.96 41.14
CA ILE A 56 38.87 22.58 41.88
C ILE A 56 39.36 23.81 41.09
N GLY A 57 39.46 24.94 41.78
CA GLY A 57 40.04 26.16 41.24
C GLY A 57 41.56 26.11 41.20
N VAL A 58 42.13 26.64 40.13
CA VAL A 58 43.57 26.83 39.99
C VAL A 58 43.92 28.17 40.63
N ILE A 59 44.64 28.12 41.75
CA ILE A 59 45.10 29.29 42.49
C ILE A 59 46.46 29.70 41.94
N ASN A 60 46.64 30.99 41.69
CA ASN A 60 47.91 31.60 41.33
C ASN A 60 48.18 32.71 42.34
N ASP A 61 49.05 32.42 43.31
CA ASP A 61 49.36 33.32 44.41
C ASP A 61 50.20 34.53 43.98
N ASP A 62 51.07 34.39 42.96
CA ASP A 62 51.87 35.49 42.42
C ASP A 62 51.00 36.62 41.86
N ASN A 63 49.89 36.24 41.20
CA ASN A 63 48.95 37.16 40.57
C ASN A 63 47.66 37.37 41.38
N GLN A 64 47.54 36.71 42.54
CA GLN A 64 46.33 36.69 43.39
C GLN A 64 45.05 36.41 42.59
N THR A 65 45.07 35.35 41.77
CA THR A 65 43.90 34.94 40.98
C THR A 65 43.51 33.50 41.25
N VAL A 66 42.21 33.22 41.14
CA VAL A 66 41.68 31.85 41.12
C VAL A 66 40.89 31.66 39.84
N LYS A 67 41.30 30.69 39.02
CA LYS A 67 40.63 30.33 37.78
C LYS A 67 39.89 29.02 37.97
N ILE A 68 38.57 29.04 37.76
CA ILE A 68 37.73 27.84 37.80
C ILE A 68 37.13 27.62 36.42
N THR A 69 37.07 26.37 35.97
CA THR A 69 36.42 26.01 34.70
C THR A 69 35.31 25.02 34.98
N VAL A 70 34.07 25.36 34.61
CA VAL A 70 32.86 24.57 34.89
C VAL A 70 32.25 24.00 33.61
N PRO A 71 31.52 22.86 33.66
CA PRO A 71 30.85 22.30 32.49
C PRO A 71 29.88 23.26 31.81
N PHE A 72 29.63 23.04 30.51
CA PHE A 72 28.58 23.73 29.76
C PHE A 72 27.23 23.67 30.50
N LYS A 73 26.44 24.76 30.44
CA LYS A 73 25.16 24.96 31.16
C LYS A 73 25.21 25.02 32.69
N THR A 74 26.39 25.06 33.31
CA THR A 74 26.46 25.31 34.75
C THR A 74 25.89 26.71 35.06
N ASP A 75 24.89 26.79 35.94
CA ASP A 75 24.44 28.07 36.50
C ASP A 75 25.52 28.58 37.47
N VAL A 76 26.22 29.64 37.04
CA VAL A 76 27.31 30.25 37.81
C VAL A 76 26.83 31.31 38.80
N SER A 77 25.55 31.69 38.77
CA SER A 77 25.03 32.79 39.60
C SER A 77 24.86 32.41 41.08
N ASN A 78 24.78 31.11 41.38
CA ASN A 78 24.46 30.59 42.70
C ASN A 78 25.46 29.53 43.21
N LEU A 79 26.63 29.41 42.58
CA LEU A 79 27.64 28.44 43.00
C LEU A 79 28.15 28.76 44.42
N LYS A 80 28.29 27.75 45.25
CA LYS A 80 28.74 27.85 46.64
C LYS A 80 30.12 27.20 46.78
N PRO A 81 31.20 28.00 46.88
CA PRO A 81 32.54 27.46 47.04
C PRO A 81 32.80 27.05 48.49
N THR A 82 33.53 25.95 48.66
CA THR A 82 34.24 25.61 49.89
C THR A 82 35.65 26.17 49.75
N ILE A 83 36.02 27.12 50.63
CA ILE A 83 37.29 27.84 50.56
C ILE A 83 38.09 27.60 51.83
N GLU A 84 39.32 27.14 51.67
CA GLU A 84 40.29 27.00 52.75
C GLU A 84 41.33 28.12 52.63
N VAL A 85 41.68 28.76 53.75
CA VAL A 85 42.64 29.87 53.81
C VAL A 85 43.74 29.59 54.81
N SER A 86 44.81 30.38 54.76
CA SER A 86 45.94 30.31 55.71
C SER A 86 45.48 30.20 57.18
N PRO A 87 46.13 29.38 58.03
CA PRO A 87 45.75 29.24 59.43
C PRO A 87 45.69 30.58 60.16
N GLY A 88 44.59 30.82 60.87
CA GLY A 88 44.34 32.07 61.60
C GLY A 88 43.82 33.23 60.73
N ALA A 89 43.85 33.12 59.40
CA ALA A 89 43.34 34.15 58.51
C ALA A 89 41.80 34.14 58.42
N LYS A 90 41.21 35.31 58.19
CA LYS A 90 39.76 35.48 57.98
C LYS A 90 39.47 35.80 56.52
N ILE A 91 38.46 35.15 55.95
CA ILE A 91 37.99 35.40 54.59
C ILE A 91 36.77 36.33 54.59
N ARG A 92 36.75 37.27 53.66
CA ARG A 92 35.62 38.16 53.40
C ARG A 92 35.33 38.20 51.89
N LEU A 93 34.07 37.96 51.52
CA LEU A 93 33.59 38.22 50.17
C LEU A 93 33.35 39.72 49.96
N ASN A 94 33.82 40.25 48.84
CA ASN A 94 33.55 41.62 48.42
C ASN A 94 32.47 41.62 47.34
N GLY A 95 31.26 42.02 47.71
CA GLY A 95 30.15 42.19 46.76
C GLY A 95 29.25 40.96 46.61
N SER A 96 28.81 40.71 45.36
CA SER A 96 27.84 39.65 45.03
C SER A 96 28.51 38.27 44.93
N HIS A 97 27.73 37.22 45.20
CA HIS A 97 28.14 35.82 45.02
C HIS A 97 27.89 35.29 43.60
N ASP A 98 27.59 36.18 42.65
CA ASP A 98 27.35 35.85 41.25
C ASP A 98 28.67 35.78 40.47
N PHE A 99 29.02 34.59 40.00
CA PHE A 99 30.24 34.35 39.22
C PHE A 99 30.05 34.57 37.70
N SER A 100 28.97 35.21 37.27
CA SER A 100 28.82 35.69 35.89
C SER A 100 29.89 36.72 35.49
N GLY A 101 30.49 37.39 36.47
CA GLY A 101 31.69 38.20 36.34
C GLY A 101 32.75 37.85 37.40
N PRO A 102 33.88 38.56 37.43
CA PRO A 102 34.90 38.34 38.45
C PRO A 102 34.41 38.66 39.86
N VAL A 103 34.62 37.74 40.80
CA VAL A 103 34.27 37.87 42.22
C VAL A 103 35.55 38.05 43.04
N TYR A 104 35.54 38.92 44.05
CA TYR A 104 36.73 39.24 44.83
C TYR A 104 36.60 38.75 46.28
N TYR A 105 37.63 38.05 46.76
CA TYR A 105 37.72 37.61 48.15
C TYR A 105 38.94 38.25 48.80
N THR A 106 38.74 38.96 49.91
CA THR A 106 39.83 39.48 50.74
C THR A 106 40.14 38.49 51.85
N ILE A 107 41.40 38.11 51.96
CA ILE A 107 41.94 37.30 53.05
C ILE A 107 42.73 38.23 53.97
N MET A 108 42.37 38.26 55.25
CA MET A 108 43.02 39.08 56.27
C MET A 108 43.81 38.18 57.22
N ALA A 109 45.13 38.37 57.25
CA ALA A 109 46.03 37.73 58.19
C ALA A 109 45.77 38.21 59.63
N GLU A 110 46.24 37.46 60.63
CA GLU A 110 46.04 37.81 62.05
C GLU A 110 46.68 39.16 62.41
N ASN A 111 47.78 39.52 61.75
CA ASN A 111 48.47 40.80 61.92
C ASN A 111 47.76 41.98 61.21
N GLY A 112 46.66 41.72 60.49
CA GLY A 112 45.88 42.73 59.78
C GLY A 112 46.28 42.96 58.32
N ALA A 113 47.27 42.25 57.78
CA ALA A 113 47.62 42.34 56.36
C ALA A 113 46.53 41.71 55.48
N GLU A 114 46.08 42.42 54.45
CA GLU A 114 45.02 41.97 53.54
C GLU A 114 45.57 41.63 52.14
N THR A 115 45.11 40.52 51.58
CA THR A 115 45.35 40.14 50.18
C THR A 115 44.01 39.90 49.51
N SER A 116 43.80 40.48 48.32
CA SER A 116 42.56 40.32 47.55
C SER A 116 42.77 39.39 46.37
N TYR A 117 42.02 38.28 46.33
CA TYR A 117 42.02 37.34 45.22
C TYR A 117 40.89 37.64 44.24
N LYS A 118 41.22 37.70 42.94
CA LYS A 118 40.24 37.77 41.85
C LYS A 118 39.87 36.36 41.40
N VAL A 119 38.64 35.96 41.67
CA VAL A 119 38.07 34.67 41.26
C VAL A 119 37.31 34.84 39.96
N THR A 120 37.66 34.04 38.94
CA THR A 120 36.96 34.06 37.65
C THR A 120 36.54 32.63 37.27
N VAL A 121 35.25 32.47 36.99
CA VAL A 121 34.66 31.19 36.54
C VAL A 121 34.46 31.23 35.04
N TYR A 122 34.94 30.20 34.34
CA TYR A 122 34.80 30.03 32.90
C TYR A 122 33.91 28.83 32.61
N ILE A 123 32.92 28.98 31.75
CA ILE A 123 32.05 27.87 31.30
C ILE A 123 32.72 27.20 30.09
N LEU A 124 32.82 25.87 30.09
CA LEU A 124 33.33 25.10 28.95
C LEU A 124 32.39 25.24 27.75
N PRO A 125 32.93 25.36 26.53
CA PRO A 125 32.12 25.37 25.32
C PRO A 125 31.39 24.04 25.13
N ASN A 126 30.24 24.07 24.44
CA ASN A 126 29.55 22.85 24.07
C ASN A 126 30.35 22.03 23.04
N HIS A 127 30.55 20.74 23.31
CA HIS A 127 31.30 19.80 22.45
C HIS A 127 30.39 18.85 21.65
N GLU A 128 29.08 18.96 21.83
CA GLU A 128 28.08 18.17 21.11
C GLU A 128 28.02 18.58 19.63
N LYS A 129 28.01 17.57 18.75
CA LYS A 129 28.12 17.72 17.30
C LYS A 129 27.15 16.81 16.56
N LYS A 130 25.90 16.80 17.03
CA LYS A 130 24.83 15.93 16.53
C LYS A 130 23.90 16.68 15.59
N ILE A 131 23.41 15.95 14.58
CA ILE A 131 22.16 16.28 13.90
C ILE A 131 21.07 15.53 14.65
N LEU A 132 20.14 16.27 15.26
CA LEU A 132 19.04 15.76 16.07
C LEU A 132 17.79 15.47 15.22
N GLU A 133 17.56 16.27 14.18
CA GLU A 133 16.49 16.05 13.20
C GLU A 133 16.98 16.42 11.81
N PHE A 134 16.60 15.62 10.81
CA PHE A 134 16.87 15.89 9.40
C PHE A 134 15.58 15.62 8.62
N LYS A 135 14.94 16.68 8.11
CA LYS A 135 13.63 16.61 7.45
C LYS A 135 13.62 17.41 6.17
N PHE A 136 12.73 17.07 5.26
CA PHE A 136 12.32 17.93 4.17
C PHE A 136 10.86 18.28 4.38
N LEU A 137 10.58 19.58 4.43
CA LEU A 137 9.23 20.07 4.65
C LEU A 137 8.56 20.33 3.31
N GLU A 138 7.34 19.83 3.14
CA GLU A 138 6.47 20.06 1.98
C GLU A 138 6.25 21.56 1.76
N SER A 139 5.99 22.31 2.84
CA SER A 139 5.78 23.76 2.81
C SER A 139 6.98 24.58 2.30
N VAL A 140 8.15 23.96 2.19
CA VAL A 140 9.40 24.59 1.75
C VAL A 140 9.87 24.05 0.40
N ASN A 141 9.54 22.79 0.08
CA ASN A 141 10.01 22.10 -1.11
C ASN A 141 8.83 21.75 -2.01
N GLU A 142 8.59 22.55 -3.05
CA GLU A 142 7.47 22.41 -3.99
C GLU A 142 7.40 21.04 -4.70
N SER A 143 8.52 20.31 -4.77
CA SER A 143 8.57 18.97 -5.37
C SER A 143 8.04 17.87 -4.45
N LEU A 144 7.70 18.17 -3.20
CA LEU A 144 7.19 17.22 -2.22
C LEU A 144 5.67 17.32 -2.11
N LYS A 145 5.04 16.16 -1.86
CA LYS A 145 3.61 16.03 -1.57
C LYS A 145 3.32 15.76 -0.09
N GLU A 146 4.38 15.57 0.70
CA GLU A 146 4.33 15.31 2.14
C GLU A 146 5.70 15.63 2.79
N ASN A 147 5.73 15.76 4.11
CA ASN A 147 6.98 15.91 4.85
C ASN A 147 7.76 14.59 4.89
N ILE A 148 9.05 14.65 4.57
CA ILE A 148 9.92 13.46 4.54
C ILE A 148 10.97 13.57 5.65
N THR A 149 11.11 12.50 6.45
CA THR A 149 12.08 12.47 7.56
C THR A 149 13.22 11.51 7.23
N GLY A 150 14.45 11.98 7.44
CA GLY A 150 15.65 11.14 7.34
C GLY A 150 15.87 10.32 8.60
N LEU A 151 16.24 9.05 8.43
CA LEU A 151 16.66 8.17 9.50
C LEU A 151 18.13 8.42 9.81
N ILE A 152 18.42 8.88 11.02
CA ILE A 152 19.78 9.20 11.48
C ILE A 152 20.34 8.01 12.25
N ASP A 153 21.46 7.48 11.80
CA ASP A 153 22.26 6.50 12.52
C ASP A 153 23.43 7.22 13.22
N GLU A 154 23.32 7.39 14.54
CA GLU A 154 24.35 8.08 15.34
C GLU A 154 25.69 7.31 15.39
N HIS A 155 25.68 5.99 15.23
CA HIS A 155 26.90 5.18 15.29
C HIS A 155 27.70 5.28 14.00
N THR A 156 27.03 5.31 12.85
CA THR A 156 27.69 5.36 11.54
C THR A 156 27.72 6.75 10.92
N GLN A 157 27.05 7.74 11.54
CA GLN A 157 26.90 9.11 11.03
C GLN A 157 26.31 9.11 9.61
N LYS A 158 25.38 8.19 9.35
CA LYS A 158 24.65 8.11 8.08
C LYS A 158 23.22 8.60 8.29
N ILE A 159 22.71 9.30 7.30
CA ILE A 159 21.31 9.70 7.23
C ILE A 159 20.73 9.09 5.97
N ILE A 160 19.72 8.24 6.09
CA ILE A 160 19.02 7.64 4.95
C ILE A 160 17.67 8.33 4.80
N VAL A 161 17.39 8.84 3.61
CA VAL A 161 16.13 9.52 3.30
C VAL A 161 15.50 8.80 2.11
N GLU A 162 14.30 8.27 2.31
CA GLU A 162 13.54 7.64 1.23
C GLU A 162 12.54 8.63 0.66
N PHE A 163 12.59 8.83 -0.66
CA PHE A 163 11.73 9.72 -1.40
C PHE A 163 10.72 8.94 -2.26
N PRO A 164 9.48 9.42 -2.43
CA PRO A 164 8.57 8.91 -3.46
C PRO A 164 9.19 8.94 -4.86
N HIS A 165 8.76 8.01 -5.72
CA HIS A 165 9.39 7.72 -7.02
C HIS A 165 9.48 8.91 -7.99
N ASP A 166 8.56 9.86 -7.87
CA ASP A 166 8.40 11.05 -8.71
C ASP A 166 9.08 12.30 -8.13
N THR A 167 9.79 12.16 -7.00
CA THR A 167 10.39 13.31 -6.32
C THR A 167 11.63 13.82 -7.05
N LYS A 168 11.61 15.09 -7.43
CA LYS A 168 12.82 15.80 -7.89
C LYS A 168 13.70 16.14 -6.68
N ILE A 169 14.83 15.46 -6.55
CA ILE A 169 15.78 15.61 -5.43
C ILE A 169 17.03 16.44 -5.76
N ASN A 170 17.08 17.07 -6.93
CA ASN A 170 18.23 17.83 -7.41
C ASN A 170 18.37 19.23 -6.80
N SER A 171 17.34 19.71 -6.10
CA SER A 171 17.38 20.97 -5.36
C SER A 171 16.37 20.93 -4.21
N LEU A 172 16.79 20.38 -3.07
CA LEU A 172 15.95 20.31 -1.86
C LEU A 172 16.61 21.08 -0.71
N LEU A 173 15.80 21.80 0.06
CA LEU A 173 16.19 22.47 1.29
C LEU A 173 15.77 21.61 2.50
N PRO A 174 16.73 20.97 3.19
CA PRO A 174 16.43 20.27 4.43
C PRO A 174 16.25 21.24 5.60
N PHE A 175 15.34 20.89 6.50
CA PHE A 175 15.29 21.38 7.86
C PHE A 175 16.20 20.53 8.74
N LEU A 176 17.13 21.18 9.44
CA LEU A 176 18.04 20.52 10.38
C LEU A 176 17.83 21.09 11.79
N LYS A 177 17.73 20.20 12.76
CA LYS A 177 17.94 20.53 14.18
C LYS A 177 19.29 19.96 14.58
N ILE A 178 20.17 20.80 15.13
CA ILE A 178 21.53 20.41 15.53
C ILE A 178 21.75 20.67 17.02
N SER A 179 22.86 20.16 17.55
CA SER A 179 23.32 20.47 18.90
C SER A 179 23.38 21.98 19.16
N GLU A 180 23.06 22.39 20.38
CA GLU A 180 23.05 23.79 20.80
C GLU A 180 24.43 24.45 20.59
N ASN A 181 24.46 25.70 20.13
CA ASN A 181 25.66 26.45 19.75
C ASN A 181 26.51 25.85 18.62
N ALA A 182 26.16 24.68 18.08
CA ALA A 182 26.84 24.13 16.91
C ALA A 182 26.41 24.88 15.65
N ILE A 183 27.27 24.83 14.62
CA ILE A 183 26.95 25.28 13.27
C ILE A 183 27.06 24.09 12.32
N VAL A 184 26.30 24.12 11.22
CA VAL A 184 26.32 23.05 10.21
C VAL A 184 26.59 23.61 8.82
N THR A 185 27.33 22.87 8.01
CA THR A 185 27.59 23.19 6.60
C THR A 185 27.45 21.92 5.75
N PRO A 186 26.90 21.96 4.53
CA PRO A 186 26.42 23.15 3.82
C PRO A 186 25.08 23.68 4.34
N GLN A 187 24.73 24.90 3.95
CA GLN A 187 23.44 25.55 4.19
C GLN A 187 22.69 25.72 2.86
N GLY A 188 21.36 25.85 2.91
CA GLY A 188 20.55 26.07 1.71
C GLY A 188 20.30 24.79 0.91
N SER A 189 19.66 24.95 -0.25
CA SER A 189 19.24 23.83 -1.09
C SER A 189 20.43 23.05 -1.66
N GLN A 190 20.34 21.72 -1.64
CA GLN A 190 21.38 20.83 -2.15
C GLN A 190 20.84 19.88 -3.22
N ASP A 191 21.75 19.35 -4.04
CA ASP A 191 21.49 18.28 -5.00
C ASP A 191 21.72 16.92 -4.35
N PHE A 192 20.62 16.24 -3.97
CA PHE A 192 20.66 14.94 -3.33
C PHE A 192 20.69 13.77 -4.32
N THR A 193 20.87 14.01 -5.64
CA THR A 193 21.17 12.93 -6.59
C THR A 193 22.52 12.26 -6.30
N LYS A 194 23.36 12.92 -5.50
CA LYS A 194 24.62 12.39 -4.98
C LYS A 194 24.65 12.47 -3.46
N THR A 195 25.54 11.70 -2.85
CA THR A 195 25.77 11.76 -1.40
C THR A 195 26.26 13.15 -0.98
N ILE A 196 25.57 13.77 -0.04
CA ILE A 196 25.96 15.05 0.56
C ILE A 196 26.56 14.80 1.94
N THR A 197 27.65 15.50 2.26
CA THR A 197 28.25 15.46 3.60
C THR A 197 27.92 16.75 4.35
N TYR A 198 27.23 16.63 5.49
CA TYR A 198 26.97 17.71 6.43
C TYR A 198 27.99 17.67 7.56
N THR A 199 28.78 18.73 7.70
CA THR A 199 29.74 18.91 8.79
C THR A 199 29.10 19.72 9.90
N VAL A 200 28.93 19.11 11.07
CA VAL A 200 28.53 19.81 12.31
C VAL A 200 29.78 20.20 13.07
N LYS A 201 29.98 21.49 13.29
CA LYS A 201 31.08 22.05 14.08
C LYS A 201 30.54 22.54 15.41
N ALA A 202 31.04 21.96 16.51
CA ALA A 202 30.71 22.34 17.87
C ALA A 202 31.41 23.67 18.27
N GLU A 203 31.03 24.22 19.42
CA GLU A 203 31.55 25.49 19.94
C GLU A 203 33.05 25.39 20.28
N ASP A 204 33.52 24.21 20.67
CA ASP A 204 34.94 23.90 20.90
C ASP A 204 35.77 23.73 19.61
N ASN A 205 35.16 23.97 18.44
CA ASN A 205 35.71 23.77 17.09
C ASN A 205 35.90 22.32 16.64
N THR A 206 35.53 21.31 17.42
CA THR A 206 35.53 19.91 16.97
C THR A 206 34.41 19.67 15.95
N ILE A 207 34.61 18.72 15.02
CA ILE A 207 33.68 18.46 13.93
C ILE A 207 33.20 17.00 13.88
N SER A 208 32.00 16.78 13.34
CA SER A 208 31.47 15.47 12.93
C SER A 208 30.85 15.60 11.55
N ASN A 209 31.01 14.55 10.72
CA ASN A 209 30.56 14.54 9.33
C ASN A 209 29.46 13.50 9.16
N TYR A 210 28.25 13.96 8.79
CA TYR A 210 27.11 13.11 8.48
C TYR A 210 26.98 12.94 6.97
N LYS A 211 26.87 11.71 6.48
CA LYS A 211 26.64 11.42 5.06
C LYS A 211 25.17 11.14 4.81
N VAL A 212 24.56 11.93 3.94
CA VAL A 212 23.14 11.81 3.57
C VAL A 212 23.02 11.00 2.28
N PHE A 213 22.23 9.94 2.34
CA PHE A 213 21.87 9.06 1.23
C PHE A 213 20.38 9.24 0.93
N ALA A 214 20.08 9.88 -0.20
CA ALA A 214 18.73 9.93 -0.74
C ALA A 214 18.48 8.69 -1.59
N VAL A 215 17.36 8.02 -1.36
CA VAL A 215 16.92 6.84 -2.11
C VAL A 215 15.54 7.14 -2.68
N ILE A 216 15.41 7.14 -4.00
CA ILE A 216 14.11 7.25 -4.67
C ILE A 216 13.47 5.86 -4.69
N LYS A 217 12.24 5.74 -4.17
CA LYS A 217 11.47 4.51 -4.21
C LYS A 217 11.19 4.12 -5.66
N GLU A 218 11.21 2.83 -5.95
CA GLU A 218 10.88 2.32 -7.28
C GLU A 218 9.40 2.57 -7.61
N ASN A 219 9.09 3.05 -8.81
CA ASN A 219 7.72 3.10 -9.31
C ASN A 219 7.26 1.67 -9.67
N LEU A 220 6.59 1.00 -8.74
CA LEU A 220 6.13 -0.38 -8.93
C LEU A 220 5.10 -0.52 -10.06
N GLN A 221 4.34 0.54 -10.38
CA GLN A 221 3.39 0.52 -11.49
C GLN A 221 4.13 0.54 -12.83
N LYS A 222 5.10 1.45 -12.99
CA LYS A 222 6.00 1.47 -14.15
C LYS A 222 6.74 0.14 -14.27
N LYS A 223 7.22 -0.44 -13.17
CA LYS A 223 7.85 -1.78 -13.17
C LYS A 223 6.93 -2.85 -13.75
N ALA A 224 5.65 -2.88 -13.40
CA ALA A 224 4.69 -3.83 -13.96
C ALA A 224 4.48 -3.62 -15.46
N LEU A 225 4.31 -2.37 -15.91
CA LEU A 225 4.15 -2.05 -17.32
C LEU A 225 5.40 -2.40 -18.13
N VAL A 226 6.59 -2.05 -17.63
CA VAL A 226 7.88 -2.45 -18.24
C VAL A 226 8.02 -3.96 -18.31
N ALA A 227 7.58 -4.71 -17.29
CA ALA A 227 7.58 -6.18 -17.34
C ALA A 227 6.65 -6.71 -18.42
N ILE A 228 5.45 -6.14 -18.59
CA ILE A 228 4.51 -6.48 -19.68
C ILE A 228 5.18 -6.22 -21.03
N TYR A 229 5.80 -5.06 -21.21
CA TYR A 229 6.55 -4.70 -22.42
C TYR A 229 7.66 -5.71 -22.73
N ASN A 230 8.53 -6.00 -21.75
CA ASN A 230 9.67 -6.90 -21.93
C ASN A 230 9.24 -8.35 -22.19
N SER A 231 8.10 -8.77 -21.64
CA SER A 231 7.51 -10.10 -21.88
C SER A 231 6.88 -10.23 -23.28
N ASN A 232 6.72 -9.12 -23.99
CA ASN A 232 6.08 -9.02 -25.30
C ASN A 232 6.94 -8.14 -26.25
N PRO A 233 8.18 -8.54 -26.55
CA PRO A 233 9.15 -7.69 -27.23
C PRO A 233 8.67 -7.26 -28.62
N GLY A 234 8.72 -5.96 -28.89
CA GLY A 234 8.37 -5.36 -30.18
C GLY A 234 6.86 -5.27 -30.48
N LEU A 235 6.00 -5.58 -29.51
CA LEU A 235 4.54 -5.53 -29.70
C LEU A 235 3.90 -4.24 -29.19
N LEU A 236 4.46 -3.64 -28.14
CA LEU A 236 3.97 -2.40 -27.56
C LEU A 236 4.81 -1.22 -28.03
N GLU A 237 4.16 -0.09 -28.30
CA GLU A 237 4.79 1.15 -28.80
C GLU A 237 5.22 2.09 -27.66
N TRP A 238 5.43 1.57 -26.45
CA TRP A 238 5.75 2.38 -25.28
C TRP A 238 7.22 2.86 -25.29
N ASP A 239 7.42 4.14 -25.02
CA ASP A 239 8.76 4.70 -24.75
C ASP A 239 9.10 4.51 -23.27
N LEU A 240 10.07 3.63 -22.98
CA LEU A 240 10.48 3.33 -21.61
C LEU A 240 11.16 4.52 -20.91
N ASN A 241 11.65 5.51 -21.66
CA ASN A 241 12.23 6.74 -21.11
C ASN A 241 11.16 7.77 -20.71
N GLU A 242 9.91 7.59 -21.14
CA GLU A 242 8.79 8.42 -20.71
C GLU A 242 8.44 8.08 -19.26
N GLU A 243 8.52 9.08 -18.38
CA GLU A 243 8.17 8.94 -16.96
C GLU A 243 6.68 9.13 -16.71
N ASP A 244 6.00 9.91 -17.55
CA ASP A 244 4.56 10.11 -17.46
C ASP A 244 3.80 8.92 -18.06
N LEU A 245 3.32 8.04 -17.18
CA LEU A 245 2.57 6.85 -17.56
C LEU A 245 1.25 7.17 -18.28
N SER A 246 0.71 8.39 -18.16
CA SER A 246 -0.51 8.76 -18.89
C SER A 246 -0.32 8.85 -20.40
N LYS A 247 0.93 8.98 -20.86
CA LYS A 247 1.28 8.96 -22.28
C LYS A 247 1.49 7.54 -22.83
N TRP A 248 1.54 6.53 -21.97
CA TRP A 248 1.68 5.14 -22.39
C TRP A 248 0.33 4.68 -22.95
N LYS A 249 0.29 4.40 -24.25
CA LYS A 249 -0.94 4.02 -24.97
C LYS A 249 -1.67 2.90 -24.25
N GLY A 250 -2.95 3.13 -23.93
CA GLY A 250 -3.80 2.17 -23.23
C GLY A 250 -3.75 2.24 -21.70
N VAL A 251 -2.89 3.07 -21.11
CA VAL A 251 -2.80 3.27 -19.65
C VAL A 251 -3.64 4.49 -19.27
N ILE A 252 -4.53 4.33 -18.29
CA ILE A 252 -5.36 5.42 -17.75
C ILE A 252 -5.09 5.55 -16.25
N LEU A 253 -4.86 6.79 -15.81
CA LEU A 253 -4.54 7.12 -14.43
C LEU A 253 -5.71 7.82 -13.72
N ASP A 254 -5.79 7.68 -12.40
CA ASP A 254 -6.63 8.53 -11.54
C ASP A 254 -5.96 9.88 -11.22
N ASN A 255 -6.65 10.72 -10.44
CA ASN A 255 -6.12 12.00 -9.98
C ASN A 255 -4.87 11.89 -9.10
N ASN A 256 -4.61 10.71 -8.52
CA ASN A 256 -3.45 10.41 -7.68
C ASN A 256 -2.31 9.75 -8.49
N GLN A 257 -2.42 9.69 -9.81
CA GLN A 257 -1.47 9.04 -10.73
C GLN A 257 -1.34 7.52 -10.54
N ASN A 258 -2.39 6.86 -10.05
CA ASN A 258 -2.47 5.40 -10.03
C ASN A 258 -3.08 4.88 -11.33
N VAL A 259 -2.53 3.80 -11.88
CA VAL A 259 -3.07 3.07 -13.03
C VAL A 259 -4.36 2.39 -12.63
N ILE A 260 -5.48 2.91 -13.13
CA ILE A 260 -6.82 2.42 -12.85
C ILE A 260 -7.42 1.66 -14.04
N GLU A 261 -6.98 1.91 -15.26
CA GLU A 261 -7.37 1.11 -16.41
C GLU A 261 -6.18 0.79 -17.31
N LEU A 262 -6.21 -0.41 -17.88
CA LEU A 262 -5.20 -0.92 -18.79
C LEU A 262 -5.88 -1.60 -19.98
N HIS A 263 -5.75 -0.97 -21.15
CA HIS A 263 -6.35 -1.38 -22.41
C HIS A 263 -5.26 -1.81 -23.40
N LEU A 264 -5.09 -3.12 -23.53
CA LEU A 264 -4.06 -3.74 -24.36
C LEU A 264 -4.66 -4.63 -25.43
N SER A 265 -5.73 -4.20 -26.11
CA SER A 265 -6.35 -5.00 -27.16
C SER A 265 -5.58 -4.95 -28.49
N ASN A 266 -5.59 -6.05 -29.25
CA ASN A 266 -5.04 -6.12 -30.61
C ASN A 266 -3.52 -5.84 -30.73
N TYR A 267 -2.75 -6.22 -29.71
CA TYR A 267 -1.28 -6.10 -29.74
C TYR A 267 -0.56 -7.43 -30.00
N ARG A 268 -1.32 -8.53 -30.17
CA ARG A 268 -0.78 -9.90 -30.30
C ARG A 268 0.00 -10.36 -29.07
N ILE A 269 -0.30 -9.79 -27.90
CA ILE A 269 0.33 -10.10 -26.61
C ILE A 269 0.19 -11.60 -26.34
N ASN A 270 1.29 -12.21 -25.89
CA ASN A 270 1.33 -13.64 -25.59
C ASN A 270 1.32 -13.91 -24.09
N ILE A 271 1.83 -12.97 -23.29
CA ILE A 271 2.07 -13.17 -21.86
C ILE A 271 1.67 -11.91 -21.07
N ILE A 272 0.90 -12.09 -20.00
CA ILE A 272 0.85 -11.13 -18.89
C ILE A 272 1.75 -11.66 -17.78
N PRO A 273 2.80 -10.93 -17.36
CA PRO A 273 3.77 -11.43 -16.39
C PRO A 273 3.29 -11.27 -14.94
N PRO A 274 3.88 -12.00 -13.98
CA PRO A 274 3.51 -11.94 -12.56
C PRO A 274 3.57 -10.55 -11.91
N GLU A 275 4.35 -9.63 -12.45
CA GLU A 275 4.49 -8.25 -12.00
C GLU A 275 3.18 -7.44 -12.12
N ILE A 276 2.17 -7.94 -12.85
CA ILE A 276 0.83 -7.36 -12.89
C ILE A 276 0.27 -7.10 -11.47
N LYS A 277 0.69 -7.90 -10.47
CA LYS A 277 0.34 -7.71 -9.04
C LYS A 277 0.62 -6.32 -8.47
N PHE A 278 1.50 -5.54 -9.09
CA PHE A 278 1.82 -4.20 -8.61
C PHE A 278 0.78 -3.14 -9.04
N LEU A 279 -0.09 -3.45 -10.00
CA LEU A 279 -1.20 -2.57 -10.42
C LEU A 279 -2.41 -2.73 -9.49
N LYS A 280 -2.21 -2.52 -8.18
CA LYS A 280 -3.22 -2.78 -7.13
C LYS A 280 -4.48 -1.93 -7.26
N GLU A 281 -4.36 -0.79 -7.94
CA GLU A 281 -5.43 0.18 -8.14
C GLU A 281 -6.24 -0.09 -9.42
N LEU A 282 -5.88 -1.13 -10.18
CA LEU A 282 -6.51 -1.46 -11.45
C LEU A 282 -7.98 -1.87 -11.26
N ASN A 283 -8.86 -1.14 -11.93
CA ASN A 283 -10.30 -1.32 -11.94
C ASN A 283 -10.76 -2.03 -13.23
N ILE A 284 -10.19 -1.64 -14.37
CA ILE A 284 -10.55 -2.19 -15.68
C ILE A 284 -9.31 -2.74 -16.38
N LEU A 285 -9.38 -4.00 -16.79
CA LEU A 285 -8.34 -4.67 -17.58
C LEU A 285 -8.96 -5.23 -18.86
N VAL A 286 -8.53 -4.72 -20.01
CA VAL A 286 -8.98 -5.15 -21.34
C VAL A 286 -7.79 -5.70 -22.11
N LEU A 287 -7.87 -6.98 -22.47
CA LEU A 287 -6.83 -7.78 -23.12
C LEU A 287 -7.35 -8.47 -24.39
N ASP A 288 -8.41 -7.92 -24.99
CA ASP A 288 -9.10 -8.54 -26.11
C ASP A 288 -8.20 -8.68 -27.36
N ASP A 289 -8.50 -9.63 -28.24
CA ASP A 289 -7.83 -9.77 -29.54
C ASP A 289 -6.30 -9.97 -29.42
N ASN A 290 -5.88 -10.90 -28.55
CA ASN A 290 -4.47 -11.21 -28.32
C ASN A 290 -4.21 -12.72 -28.47
N ASN A 291 -3.01 -13.17 -28.09
CA ASN A 291 -2.56 -14.56 -28.19
C ASN A 291 -2.34 -15.22 -26.82
N LEU A 292 -2.98 -14.71 -25.77
CA LEU A 292 -2.79 -15.20 -24.41
C LEU A 292 -3.19 -16.67 -24.30
N LEU A 293 -2.30 -17.49 -23.75
CA LEU A 293 -2.56 -18.90 -23.46
C LEU A 293 -3.05 -19.14 -22.03
N THR A 294 -2.66 -18.26 -21.11
CA THR A 294 -3.04 -18.30 -19.70
C THR A 294 -2.91 -16.90 -19.06
N LEU A 295 -3.38 -16.77 -17.82
CA LEU A 295 -3.10 -15.63 -16.94
C LEU A 295 -2.20 -16.06 -15.79
N PRO A 296 -1.35 -15.17 -15.25
CA PRO A 296 -0.55 -15.46 -14.07
C PRO A 296 -1.44 -15.62 -12.83
N SER A 297 -1.03 -16.46 -11.88
CA SER A 297 -1.75 -16.63 -10.60
C SER A 297 -1.81 -15.34 -9.78
N GLN A 298 -0.85 -14.45 -9.99
CA GLN A 298 -0.74 -13.14 -9.36
C GLN A 298 -1.89 -12.17 -9.73
N ILE A 299 -2.81 -12.57 -10.61
CA ILE A 299 -4.03 -11.80 -10.85
C ILE A 299 -4.85 -11.60 -9.57
N GLU A 300 -4.76 -12.50 -8.57
CA GLU A 300 -5.44 -12.38 -7.27
C GLU A 300 -5.17 -11.06 -6.52
N TYR A 301 -4.06 -10.38 -6.80
CA TYR A 301 -3.70 -9.12 -6.15
C TYR A 301 -4.45 -7.91 -6.71
N LEU A 302 -5.19 -8.05 -7.81
CA LEU A 302 -5.97 -6.98 -8.44
C LEU A 302 -7.34 -6.81 -7.76
N GLN A 303 -7.32 -6.56 -6.45
CA GLN A 303 -8.53 -6.61 -5.62
C GLN A 303 -9.55 -5.51 -5.93
N LYS A 304 -9.19 -4.46 -6.68
CA LYS A 304 -10.11 -3.40 -7.14
C LYS A 304 -10.73 -3.66 -8.51
N LEU A 305 -10.37 -4.76 -9.17
CA LEU A 305 -10.81 -5.05 -10.53
C LEU A 305 -12.33 -5.31 -10.56
N THR A 306 -13.06 -4.52 -11.35
CA THR A 306 -14.50 -4.68 -11.57
C THR A 306 -14.83 -5.22 -12.96
N LYS A 307 -13.95 -4.98 -13.93
CA LYS A 307 -14.11 -5.45 -15.31
C LYS A 307 -12.84 -6.11 -15.81
N LEU A 308 -12.98 -7.35 -16.24
CA LEU A 308 -11.93 -8.11 -16.92
C LEU A 308 -12.45 -8.62 -18.26
N SER A 309 -11.84 -8.16 -19.35
CA SER A 309 -12.14 -8.63 -20.70
C SER A 309 -10.88 -9.23 -21.34
N ILE A 310 -10.99 -10.49 -21.78
CA ILE A 310 -9.92 -11.27 -22.41
C ILE A 310 -10.52 -12.04 -23.60
N ARG A 311 -11.40 -11.39 -24.36
CA ARG A 311 -12.06 -12.01 -25.51
C ARG A 311 -11.07 -12.26 -26.65
N HIS A 312 -11.39 -13.18 -27.56
CA HIS A 312 -10.57 -13.44 -28.75
C HIS A 312 -9.09 -13.70 -28.42
N ASN A 313 -8.87 -14.68 -27.55
CA ASN A 313 -7.54 -15.12 -27.12
C ASN A 313 -7.41 -16.64 -27.30
N LYS A 314 -6.39 -17.25 -26.70
CA LYS A 314 -6.11 -18.69 -26.80
C LYS A 314 -6.11 -19.36 -25.42
N LEU A 315 -6.80 -18.77 -24.44
CA LEU A 315 -6.83 -19.29 -23.07
C LEU A 315 -7.42 -20.70 -23.08
N ASN A 316 -6.69 -21.67 -22.52
CA ASN A 316 -7.19 -23.04 -22.36
C ASN A 316 -7.56 -23.39 -20.91
N VAL A 317 -7.06 -22.62 -19.95
CA VAL A 317 -7.28 -22.77 -18.52
C VAL A 317 -7.41 -21.39 -17.87
N LEU A 318 -8.24 -21.30 -16.83
CA LEU A 318 -8.31 -20.14 -15.94
C LEU A 318 -7.57 -20.46 -14.64
N PRO A 319 -6.71 -19.57 -14.11
CA PRO A 319 -6.12 -19.79 -12.80
C PRO A 319 -7.21 -19.71 -11.73
N LYS A 320 -7.22 -20.66 -10.79
CA LYS A 320 -8.15 -20.68 -9.64
C LYS A 320 -8.15 -19.37 -8.83
N GLN A 321 -6.99 -18.70 -8.80
CA GLN A 321 -6.77 -17.39 -8.18
C GLN A 321 -7.69 -16.29 -8.73
N MET A 322 -8.27 -16.47 -9.92
CA MET A 322 -9.30 -15.57 -10.45
C MET A 322 -10.51 -15.46 -9.51
N GLY A 323 -10.82 -16.50 -8.73
CA GLY A 323 -11.89 -16.46 -7.72
C GLY A 323 -11.66 -15.46 -6.58
N GLU A 324 -10.44 -14.95 -6.40
CA GLU A 324 -10.15 -13.91 -5.40
C GLU A 324 -10.52 -12.49 -5.86
N LEU A 325 -10.92 -12.33 -7.13
CA LEU A 325 -11.35 -11.06 -7.72
C LEU A 325 -12.80 -10.73 -7.36
N VAL A 326 -13.12 -10.75 -6.07
CA VAL A 326 -14.49 -10.69 -5.53
C VAL A 326 -15.27 -9.42 -5.91
N ASN A 327 -14.59 -8.37 -6.36
CA ASN A 327 -15.20 -7.12 -6.83
C ASN A 327 -15.55 -7.11 -8.33
N LEU A 328 -15.28 -8.20 -9.06
CA LEU A 328 -15.66 -8.33 -10.46
C LEU A 328 -17.17 -8.23 -10.62
N VAL A 329 -17.57 -7.38 -11.55
CA VAL A 329 -18.95 -7.16 -12.01
C VAL A 329 -19.14 -7.73 -13.42
N SER A 330 -18.11 -7.63 -14.27
CA SER A 330 -18.15 -8.13 -15.64
C SER A 330 -16.89 -8.93 -15.96
N LEU A 331 -17.09 -10.18 -16.37
CA LEU A 331 -16.04 -11.09 -16.83
C LEU A 331 -16.34 -11.56 -18.25
N SER A 332 -15.47 -11.22 -19.19
CA SER A 332 -15.62 -11.58 -20.61
C SER A 332 -14.45 -12.45 -21.08
N LEU A 333 -14.76 -13.72 -21.35
CA LEU A 333 -13.84 -14.78 -21.75
C LEU A 333 -14.26 -15.40 -23.08
N GLY A 334 -15.20 -14.79 -23.80
CA GLY A 334 -15.70 -15.30 -25.06
C GLY A 334 -14.62 -15.44 -26.13
N TYR A 335 -14.77 -16.39 -27.05
CA TYR A 335 -13.80 -16.66 -28.13
C TYR A 335 -12.40 -17.03 -27.60
N ASN A 336 -12.34 -18.07 -26.76
CA ASN A 336 -11.10 -18.65 -26.24
C ASN A 336 -11.09 -20.16 -26.52
N LYS A 337 -10.27 -20.93 -25.78
CA LYS A 337 -10.16 -22.39 -25.88
C LYS A 337 -10.36 -23.06 -24.53
N LEU A 338 -11.16 -22.46 -23.65
CA LEU A 338 -11.38 -22.96 -22.29
C LEU A 338 -12.05 -24.33 -22.35
N ILE A 339 -11.47 -25.28 -21.61
CA ILE A 339 -11.98 -26.66 -21.50
C ILE A 339 -12.86 -26.81 -20.25
N GLU A 340 -12.55 -26.04 -19.19
CA GLU A 340 -13.28 -26.03 -17.93
C GLU A 340 -13.31 -24.63 -17.31
N VAL A 341 -14.26 -24.45 -16.38
CA VAL A 341 -14.34 -23.30 -15.49
C VAL A 341 -14.03 -23.79 -14.06
N PRO A 342 -13.09 -23.16 -13.33
CA PRO A 342 -12.73 -23.59 -11.98
C PRO A 342 -13.88 -23.36 -10.99
N SER A 343 -14.00 -24.22 -9.97
CA SER A 343 -15.06 -24.12 -8.96
C SER A 343 -14.97 -22.85 -8.11
N GLU A 344 -13.78 -22.23 -8.02
CA GLU A 344 -13.59 -20.93 -7.37
C GLU A 344 -14.37 -19.79 -8.02
N ILE A 345 -14.97 -19.98 -9.21
CA ILE A 345 -15.87 -18.99 -9.83
C ILE A 345 -17.00 -18.57 -8.89
N GLN A 346 -17.48 -19.47 -8.00
CA GLN A 346 -18.53 -19.16 -7.03
C GLN A 346 -18.20 -18.00 -6.09
N LYS A 347 -16.91 -17.66 -5.92
CA LYS A 347 -16.47 -16.56 -5.06
C LYS A 347 -16.73 -15.19 -5.68
N LEU A 348 -17.01 -15.10 -6.98
CA LEU A 348 -17.29 -13.84 -7.69
C LEU A 348 -18.72 -13.35 -7.42
N ILE A 349 -19.04 -13.14 -6.15
CA ILE A 349 -20.40 -12.87 -5.67
C ILE A 349 -21.01 -11.57 -6.23
N ASN A 350 -20.20 -10.62 -6.71
CA ASN A 350 -20.65 -9.37 -7.30
C ASN A 350 -20.83 -9.43 -8.83
N LEU A 351 -20.54 -10.58 -9.44
CA LEU A 351 -20.57 -10.73 -10.90
C LEU A 351 -22.00 -10.62 -11.41
N GLN A 352 -22.19 -9.73 -12.39
CA GLN A 352 -23.48 -9.48 -13.04
C GLN A 352 -23.48 -9.99 -14.49
N ARG A 353 -22.33 -10.00 -15.15
CA ARG A 353 -22.17 -10.48 -16.52
C ARG A 353 -21.01 -11.47 -16.62
N LEU A 354 -21.31 -12.65 -17.15
CA LEU A 354 -20.33 -13.69 -17.45
C LEU A 354 -20.49 -14.14 -18.91
N ASP A 355 -19.45 -13.88 -19.71
CA ASP A 355 -19.38 -14.35 -21.08
C ASP A 355 -18.32 -15.45 -21.23
N LEU A 356 -18.79 -16.67 -21.48
CA LEU A 356 -18.01 -17.89 -21.73
C LEU A 356 -18.28 -18.45 -23.14
N SER A 357 -18.91 -17.66 -24.02
CA SER A 357 -19.30 -18.11 -25.36
C SER A 357 -18.10 -18.46 -26.24
N ASN A 358 -18.29 -19.26 -27.29
CA ASN A 358 -17.22 -19.59 -28.24
C ASN A 358 -15.97 -20.15 -27.54
N ASN A 359 -16.16 -21.18 -26.71
CA ASN A 359 -15.09 -21.93 -26.05
C ASN A 359 -15.24 -23.43 -26.40
N ILE A 360 -14.55 -24.31 -25.68
CA ILE A 360 -14.66 -25.77 -25.87
C ILE A 360 -15.13 -26.46 -24.58
N LEU A 361 -15.95 -25.75 -23.79
CA LEU A 361 -16.47 -26.24 -22.51
C LEU A 361 -17.40 -27.42 -22.76
N VAL A 362 -17.16 -28.52 -22.05
CA VAL A 362 -18.01 -29.72 -22.08
C VAL A 362 -19.04 -29.69 -20.95
N ASN A 363 -18.69 -29.08 -19.81
CA ASN A 363 -19.55 -28.94 -18.64
C ASN A 363 -19.37 -27.54 -18.02
N ILE A 364 -20.36 -27.11 -17.24
CA ILE A 364 -20.27 -25.98 -16.31
C ILE A 364 -20.33 -26.53 -14.88
N PRO A 365 -19.47 -26.08 -13.95
CA PRO A 365 -19.49 -26.56 -12.56
C PRO A 365 -20.78 -26.18 -11.84
N SER A 366 -21.24 -27.00 -10.90
CA SER A 366 -22.39 -26.70 -10.01
C SER A 366 -22.20 -25.39 -9.23
N GLU A 367 -20.96 -25.05 -8.94
CA GLU A 367 -20.51 -23.84 -8.25
C GLU A 367 -20.88 -22.56 -9.00
N ILE A 368 -21.29 -22.63 -10.27
CA ILE A 368 -21.89 -21.49 -10.98
C ILE A 368 -23.07 -20.89 -10.20
N GLY A 369 -23.83 -21.72 -9.46
CA GLY A 369 -24.95 -21.27 -8.64
C GLY A 369 -24.57 -20.32 -7.48
N GLY A 370 -23.27 -20.15 -7.19
CA GLY A 370 -22.79 -19.16 -6.23
C GLY A 370 -22.82 -17.71 -6.73
N LEU A 371 -23.02 -17.48 -8.04
CA LEU A 371 -23.05 -16.15 -8.66
C LEU A 371 -24.41 -15.46 -8.47
N GLN A 372 -24.80 -15.19 -7.23
CA GLN A 372 -26.16 -14.76 -6.86
C GLN A 372 -26.63 -13.44 -7.50
N ASN A 373 -25.70 -12.59 -7.94
CA ASN A 373 -26.00 -11.31 -8.62
C ASN A 373 -25.95 -11.39 -10.15
N LEU A 374 -25.73 -12.58 -10.73
CA LEU A 374 -25.59 -12.74 -12.18
C LEU A 374 -26.90 -12.44 -12.90
N ARG A 375 -26.84 -11.57 -13.89
CA ARG A 375 -27.95 -11.15 -14.75
C ARG A 375 -27.83 -11.69 -16.17
N GLU A 376 -26.60 -11.77 -16.67
CA GLU A 376 -26.31 -12.18 -18.04
C GLU A 376 -25.30 -13.34 -18.04
N LEU A 377 -25.70 -14.47 -18.63
CA LEU A 377 -24.85 -15.64 -18.81
C LEU A 377 -24.82 -16.07 -20.27
N PHE A 378 -23.66 -15.92 -20.91
CA PHE A 378 -23.44 -16.34 -22.28
C PHE A 378 -22.60 -17.63 -22.32
N LEU A 379 -23.21 -18.70 -22.82
CA LEU A 379 -22.63 -20.04 -22.94
C LEU A 379 -22.74 -20.61 -24.36
N PHE A 380 -23.23 -19.81 -25.31
CA PHE A 380 -23.43 -20.24 -26.69
C PHE A 380 -22.12 -20.60 -27.40
N GLU A 381 -22.17 -21.48 -28.41
CA GLU A 381 -21.00 -21.95 -29.15
C GLU A 381 -19.97 -22.64 -28.24
N ASN A 382 -20.42 -23.68 -27.53
CA ASN A 382 -19.59 -24.55 -26.70
C ASN A 382 -19.90 -26.03 -27.05
N LYS A 383 -19.49 -26.97 -26.19
CA LYS A 383 -19.76 -28.41 -26.35
C LYS A 383 -20.53 -28.97 -25.16
N LEU A 384 -21.39 -28.15 -24.54
CA LEU A 384 -22.08 -28.52 -23.31
C LEU A 384 -23.02 -29.69 -23.56
N ALA A 385 -22.87 -30.76 -22.78
CA ALA A 385 -23.75 -31.93 -22.84
C ALA A 385 -24.96 -31.81 -21.88
N PHE A 386 -24.80 -31.07 -20.79
CA PHE A 386 -25.84 -30.78 -19.81
C PHE A 386 -25.62 -29.42 -19.14
N VAL A 387 -26.66 -28.92 -18.47
CA VAL A 387 -26.62 -27.74 -17.58
C VAL A 387 -26.88 -28.21 -16.15
N PRO A 388 -26.07 -27.83 -15.15
CA PRO A 388 -26.28 -28.24 -13.76
C PRO A 388 -27.60 -27.67 -13.19
N ALA A 389 -28.25 -28.39 -12.29
CA ALA A 389 -29.50 -27.94 -11.66
C ALA A 389 -29.30 -26.66 -10.84
N GLU A 390 -28.09 -26.45 -10.31
CA GLU A 390 -27.67 -25.27 -9.56
C GLU A 390 -27.73 -23.97 -10.37
N ILE A 391 -27.91 -24.03 -11.69
CA ILE A 391 -28.23 -22.84 -12.51
C ILE A 391 -29.47 -22.11 -11.96
N SER A 392 -30.40 -22.84 -11.34
CA SER A 392 -31.62 -22.29 -10.75
C SER A 392 -31.35 -21.37 -9.55
N LEU A 393 -30.15 -21.43 -8.95
CA LEU A 393 -29.75 -20.57 -7.84
C LEU A 393 -29.44 -19.14 -8.28
N LEU A 394 -29.29 -18.89 -9.59
CA LEU A 394 -29.07 -17.57 -10.19
C LEU A 394 -30.37 -16.74 -10.20
N LYS A 395 -30.87 -16.37 -9.02
CA LYS A 395 -32.21 -15.76 -8.88
C LYS A 395 -32.36 -14.39 -9.54
N GLN A 396 -31.27 -13.73 -9.93
CA GLN A 396 -31.25 -12.45 -10.65
C GLN A 396 -31.05 -12.60 -12.17
N LEU A 397 -30.97 -13.83 -12.69
CA LEU A 397 -30.66 -14.06 -14.10
C LEU A 397 -31.80 -13.58 -15.00
N GLU A 398 -31.46 -12.73 -15.97
CA GLU A 398 -32.37 -12.14 -16.94
C GLU A 398 -32.17 -12.71 -18.34
N TYR A 399 -30.92 -13.03 -18.70
CA TYR A 399 -30.55 -13.50 -20.03
C TYR A 399 -29.67 -14.75 -19.94
N LEU A 400 -30.12 -15.84 -20.57
CA LEU A 400 -29.42 -17.11 -20.63
C LEU A 400 -29.28 -17.59 -22.07
N PHE A 401 -28.04 -17.59 -22.57
CA PHE A 401 -27.73 -18.00 -23.94
C PHE A 401 -26.97 -19.33 -23.95
N LEU A 402 -27.65 -20.39 -24.39
CA LEU A 402 -27.15 -21.77 -24.46
C LEU A 402 -27.15 -22.34 -25.89
N GLY A 403 -27.42 -21.51 -26.90
CA GLY A 403 -27.51 -21.98 -28.29
C GLY A 403 -26.18 -22.52 -28.83
N ASN A 404 -26.21 -23.35 -29.87
CA ASN A 404 -25.02 -24.00 -30.46
C ASN A 404 -24.22 -24.79 -29.41
N ASN A 405 -24.84 -25.80 -28.82
CA ASN A 405 -24.24 -26.74 -27.87
C ASN A 405 -24.70 -28.17 -28.19
N ASN A 406 -24.42 -29.13 -27.30
CA ASN A 406 -24.76 -30.55 -27.44
C ASN A 406 -25.81 -30.99 -26.41
N LEU A 407 -26.67 -30.07 -25.96
CA LEU A 407 -27.64 -30.34 -24.90
C LEU A 407 -28.73 -31.27 -25.40
N LYS A 408 -28.97 -32.38 -24.68
CA LYS A 408 -30.08 -33.31 -24.95
C LYS A 408 -31.30 -33.07 -24.07
N GLU A 409 -31.06 -32.44 -22.93
CA GLU A 409 -32.06 -32.04 -21.94
C GLU A 409 -31.61 -30.76 -21.23
N ILE A 410 -32.57 -30.11 -20.56
CA ILE A 410 -32.32 -29.03 -19.61
C ILE A 410 -32.94 -29.42 -18.26
N PRO A 411 -32.34 -29.02 -17.12
CA PRO A 411 -32.87 -29.38 -15.80
C PRO A 411 -34.25 -28.77 -15.58
N LEU A 412 -35.17 -29.51 -14.94
CA LEU A 412 -36.50 -29.01 -14.59
C LEU A 412 -36.46 -27.75 -13.71
N GLN A 413 -35.37 -27.57 -12.95
CA GLN A 413 -35.13 -26.43 -12.07
C GLN A 413 -34.94 -25.12 -12.84
N ILE A 414 -34.78 -25.16 -14.17
CA ILE A 414 -34.79 -23.95 -15.01
C ILE A 414 -36.05 -23.11 -14.81
N GLY A 415 -37.17 -23.76 -14.46
CA GLY A 415 -38.44 -23.11 -14.15
C GLY A 415 -38.43 -22.21 -12.91
N GLU A 416 -37.38 -22.26 -12.08
CA GLU A 416 -37.24 -21.41 -10.90
C GLU A 416 -36.56 -20.06 -11.20
N LEU A 417 -36.14 -19.82 -12.44
CA LEU A 417 -35.51 -18.57 -12.88
C LEU A 417 -36.57 -17.50 -13.15
N HIS A 418 -37.30 -17.08 -12.13
CA HIS A 418 -38.48 -16.23 -12.30
C HIS A 418 -38.20 -14.82 -12.89
N HIS A 419 -36.95 -14.35 -12.90
CA HIS A 419 -36.56 -13.08 -13.52
C HIS A 419 -36.08 -13.20 -14.98
N LEU A 420 -36.00 -14.42 -15.51
CA LEU A 420 -35.49 -14.67 -16.84
C LEU A 420 -36.45 -14.10 -17.89
N LYS A 421 -35.89 -13.31 -18.81
CA LYS A 421 -36.57 -12.65 -19.93
C LYS A 421 -36.25 -13.33 -21.24
N GLU A 422 -35.03 -13.80 -21.41
CA GLU A 422 -34.59 -14.43 -22.65
C GLU A 422 -33.90 -15.77 -22.39
N LEU A 423 -34.37 -16.79 -23.09
CA LEU A 423 -33.82 -18.14 -23.05
C LEU A 423 -33.54 -18.64 -24.48
N TYR A 424 -32.26 -18.73 -24.82
CA TYR A 424 -31.81 -19.23 -26.11
C TYR A 424 -31.25 -20.64 -25.97
N LEU A 425 -31.91 -21.60 -26.61
CA LEU A 425 -31.58 -23.03 -26.61
C LEU A 425 -31.47 -23.59 -28.04
N ASN A 426 -31.41 -22.72 -29.04
CA ASN A 426 -31.38 -23.09 -30.44
C ASN A 426 -30.11 -23.85 -30.84
N ASN A 427 -30.16 -24.66 -31.89
CA ASN A 427 -29.03 -25.45 -32.36
C ASN A 427 -28.44 -26.33 -31.23
N ASN A 428 -29.29 -27.17 -30.65
CA ASN A 428 -28.91 -28.19 -29.67
C ASN A 428 -29.48 -29.56 -30.13
N GLU A 429 -29.48 -30.55 -29.24
CA GLU A 429 -30.02 -31.88 -29.49
C GLU A 429 -31.22 -32.19 -28.57
N LEU A 430 -31.97 -31.17 -28.15
CA LEU A 430 -33.04 -31.31 -27.16
C LEU A 430 -34.17 -32.19 -27.69
N LEU A 431 -34.55 -33.21 -26.91
CA LEU A 431 -35.65 -34.12 -27.23
C LEU A 431 -36.99 -33.65 -26.64
N SER A 432 -36.93 -32.89 -25.55
CA SER A 432 -38.07 -32.32 -24.87
C SER A 432 -37.67 -31.06 -24.10
N ILE A 433 -38.68 -30.31 -23.65
CA ILE A 433 -38.55 -29.21 -22.71
C ILE A 433 -39.37 -29.56 -21.46
N PRO A 434 -38.86 -29.34 -20.23
CA PRO A 434 -39.61 -29.62 -19.02
C PRO A 434 -40.83 -28.71 -18.90
N SER A 435 -41.96 -29.23 -18.42
CA SER A 435 -43.18 -28.45 -18.19
C SER A 435 -42.97 -27.28 -17.23
N GLN A 436 -42.00 -27.40 -16.31
CA GLN A 436 -41.58 -26.34 -15.40
C GLN A 436 -41.07 -25.09 -16.12
N THR A 437 -40.68 -25.16 -17.40
CA THR A 437 -40.35 -23.98 -18.21
C THR A 437 -41.52 -22.99 -18.24
N GLY A 438 -42.77 -23.48 -18.18
CA GLY A 438 -43.98 -22.66 -18.06
C GLY A 438 -44.08 -21.82 -16.77
N ASN A 439 -43.17 -22.00 -15.80
CA ASN A 439 -43.10 -21.23 -14.56
C ASN A 439 -42.27 -19.93 -14.68
N ILE A 440 -41.56 -19.74 -15.80
CA ILE A 440 -40.73 -18.55 -16.05
C ILE A 440 -41.61 -17.39 -16.51
N LYS A 441 -42.41 -16.83 -15.60
CA LYS A 441 -43.50 -15.90 -15.97
C LYS A 441 -43.05 -14.63 -16.68
N ASN A 442 -41.81 -14.19 -16.50
CA ASN A 442 -41.26 -12.98 -17.13
C ASN A 442 -40.60 -13.25 -18.49
N LEU A 443 -40.66 -14.48 -19.02
CA LEU A 443 -40.02 -14.83 -20.28
C LEU A 443 -40.71 -14.12 -21.45
N GLN A 444 -39.90 -13.43 -22.25
CA GLN A 444 -40.29 -12.66 -23.43
C GLN A 444 -39.82 -13.36 -24.72
N TYR A 445 -38.63 -13.97 -24.69
CA TYR A 445 -38.05 -14.67 -25.84
C TYR A 445 -37.69 -16.11 -25.46
N LEU A 446 -38.27 -17.06 -26.18
CA LEU A 446 -37.95 -18.49 -26.06
C LEU A 446 -37.52 -19.03 -27.42
N HIS A 447 -36.22 -19.29 -27.57
CA HIS A 447 -35.67 -19.80 -28.81
C HIS A 447 -35.31 -21.28 -28.72
N LEU A 448 -36.13 -22.14 -29.34
CA LEU A 448 -35.97 -23.59 -29.36
C LEU A 448 -35.71 -24.16 -30.75
N GLY A 449 -35.63 -23.30 -31.78
CA GLY A 449 -35.42 -23.76 -33.15
C GLY A 449 -34.12 -24.56 -33.36
N ASN A 450 -34.09 -25.44 -34.36
CA ASN A 450 -32.98 -26.35 -34.64
C ASN A 450 -32.66 -27.27 -33.45
N ASN A 451 -33.65 -28.07 -33.05
CA ASN A 451 -33.54 -29.12 -32.02
C ASN A 451 -34.21 -30.41 -32.54
N LYS A 452 -34.47 -31.37 -31.65
CA LYS A 452 -35.14 -32.65 -31.95
C LYS A 452 -36.44 -32.79 -31.15
N LEU A 453 -37.13 -31.68 -30.92
CA LEU A 453 -38.35 -31.66 -30.12
C LEU A 453 -39.47 -32.35 -30.89
N SER A 454 -40.10 -33.36 -30.27
CA SER A 454 -41.27 -34.06 -30.83
C SER A 454 -42.61 -33.50 -30.31
N THR A 455 -42.57 -32.85 -29.14
CA THR A 455 -43.74 -32.22 -28.50
C THR A 455 -43.32 -30.96 -27.76
N ILE A 456 -44.30 -30.09 -27.48
CA ILE A 456 -44.17 -28.94 -26.58
C ILE A 456 -45.12 -29.15 -25.40
N PRO A 457 -44.68 -28.95 -24.14
CA PRO A 457 -45.57 -29.03 -22.99
C PRO A 457 -46.69 -27.99 -23.04
N PRO A 458 -47.95 -28.34 -22.73
CA PRO A 458 -49.05 -27.39 -22.59
C PRO A 458 -48.74 -26.21 -21.66
N GLU A 459 -47.90 -26.41 -20.64
CA GLU A 459 -47.54 -25.38 -19.66
C GLU A 459 -46.77 -24.20 -20.26
N ILE A 460 -46.20 -24.33 -21.47
CA ILE A 460 -45.64 -23.20 -22.21
C ILE A 460 -46.71 -22.14 -22.45
N GLY A 461 -47.98 -22.52 -22.60
CA GLY A 461 -49.12 -21.61 -22.67
C GLY A 461 -49.28 -20.69 -21.45
N ASN A 462 -48.61 -20.99 -20.33
CA ASN A 462 -48.66 -20.16 -19.13
C ASN A 462 -47.64 -19.00 -19.11
N LEU A 463 -46.86 -18.81 -20.19
CA LEU A 463 -45.86 -17.75 -20.33
C LEU A 463 -46.51 -16.44 -20.83
N SER A 464 -47.26 -15.78 -19.95
CA SER A 464 -48.11 -14.65 -20.33
C SER A 464 -47.37 -13.44 -20.93
N TYR A 465 -46.05 -13.31 -20.72
CA TYR A 465 -45.23 -12.22 -21.28
C TYR A 465 -44.44 -12.62 -22.53
N LEU A 466 -44.63 -13.84 -23.05
CA LEU A 466 -43.87 -14.33 -24.19
C LEU A 466 -44.28 -13.58 -25.46
N GLU A 467 -43.31 -12.98 -26.13
CA GLU A 467 -43.48 -12.18 -27.35
C GLU A 467 -43.00 -12.97 -28.58
N PHE A 468 -41.93 -13.76 -28.44
CA PHE A 468 -41.33 -14.51 -29.54
C PHE A 468 -41.12 -15.97 -29.13
N LEU A 469 -41.71 -16.88 -29.90
CA LEU A 469 -41.56 -18.32 -29.73
C LEU A 469 -41.02 -18.94 -31.02
N HIS A 470 -39.77 -19.42 -30.97
CA HIS A 470 -39.15 -20.12 -32.09
C HIS A 470 -39.16 -21.63 -31.84
N LEU A 471 -39.92 -22.35 -32.65
CA LEU A 471 -40.03 -23.81 -32.67
C LEU A 471 -39.60 -24.39 -34.03
N ASP A 472 -39.11 -23.56 -34.94
CA ASP A 472 -38.73 -23.94 -36.30
C ASP A 472 -37.63 -25.00 -36.32
N HIS A 473 -37.55 -25.81 -37.38
CA HIS A 473 -36.53 -26.86 -37.51
C HIS A 473 -36.50 -27.82 -36.31
N ASN A 474 -37.63 -28.46 -36.04
CA ASN A 474 -37.79 -29.50 -35.01
C ASN A 474 -38.55 -30.71 -35.60
N GLU A 475 -38.97 -31.64 -34.76
CA GLU A 475 -39.69 -32.85 -35.16
C GLU A 475 -41.15 -32.84 -34.66
N LEU A 476 -41.72 -31.65 -34.42
CA LEU A 476 -43.04 -31.51 -33.80
C LEU A 476 -44.14 -32.07 -34.69
N VAL A 477 -45.01 -32.91 -34.12
CA VAL A 477 -46.16 -33.50 -34.83
C VAL A 477 -47.48 -32.77 -34.56
N SER A 478 -47.55 -32.03 -33.45
CA SER A 478 -48.70 -31.21 -33.08
C SER A 478 -48.27 -30.06 -32.17
N LEU A 479 -49.12 -29.04 -32.07
CA LEU A 479 -48.98 -27.95 -31.11
C LEU A 479 -50.06 -28.08 -30.02
N PRO A 480 -49.73 -27.86 -28.73
CA PRO A 480 -50.75 -27.87 -27.69
C PRO A 480 -51.66 -26.65 -27.84
N VAL A 481 -52.97 -26.86 -27.68
CA VAL A 481 -53.99 -25.81 -27.81
C VAL A 481 -53.77 -24.67 -26.81
N GLU A 482 -53.12 -24.96 -25.68
CA GLU A 482 -52.77 -24.02 -24.63
C GLU A 482 -51.81 -22.90 -25.10
N LEU A 483 -51.11 -23.05 -26.24
CA LEU A 483 -50.36 -21.92 -26.82
C LEU A 483 -51.27 -20.73 -27.18
N SER A 484 -52.58 -20.96 -27.36
CA SER A 484 -53.56 -19.88 -27.53
C SER A 484 -53.71 -18.97 -26.30
N ASN A 485 -53.23 -19.40 -25.12
CA ASN A 485 -53.20 -18.59 -23.90
C ASN A 485 -52.07 -17.55 -23.89
N LEU A 486 -51.16 -17.56 -24.87
CA LEU A 486 -50.04 -16.62 -24.96
C LEU A 486 -50.50 -15.24 -25.46
N THR A 487 -51.14 -14.48 -24.58
CA THR A 487 -51.82 -13.21 -24.93
C THR A 487 -50.89 -12.10 -25.44
N ASN A 488 -49.58 -12.16 -25.19
CA ASN A 488 -48.59 -11.18 -25.67
C ASN A 488 -47.74 -11.69 -26.83
N LEU A 489 -48.01 -12.89 -27.36
CA LEU A 489 -47.23 -13.46 -28.43
C LEU A 489 -47.36 -12.58 -29.68
N PHE A 490 -46.25 -12.23 -30.29
CA PHE A 490 -46.21 -11.46 -31.54
C PHE A 490 -45.80 -12.33 -32.72
N LYS A 491 -44.83 -13.23 -32.52
CA LYS A 491 -44.37 -14.16 -33.56
C LYS A 491 -44.23 -15.59 -33.06
N LEU A 492 -44.76 -16.50 -33.86
CA LEU A 492 -44.60 -17.94 -33.72
C LEU A 492 -43.90 -18.50 -34.96
N PHE A 493 -42.73 -19.09 -34.80
CA PHE A 493 -42.00 -19.76 -35.88
C PHE A 493 -42.12 -21.26 -35.72
N ILE A 494 -42.74 -21.94 -36.68
CA ILE A 494 -43.03 -23.38 -36.65
C ILE A 494 -42.69 -24.10 -37.96
N GLN A 495 -42.13 -23.40 -38.94
CA GLN A 495 -41.67 -24.00 -40.19
C GLN A 495 -40.65 -25.11 -39.97
N HIS A 496 -40.52 -26.01 -40.94
CA HIS A 496 -39.63 -27.16 -40.88
C HIS A 496 -39.89 -28.05 -39.65
N ASN A 497 -41.16 -28.43 -39.48
CA ASN A 497 -41.61 -29.44 -38.51
C ASN A 497 -42.43 -30.54 -39.22
N ASN A 498 -42.94 -31.52 -38.47
CA ASN A 498 -43.80 -32.59 -38.96
C ASN A 498 -45.28 -32.35 -38.63
N LEU A 499 -45.70 -31.07 -38.56
CA LEU A 499 -47.05 -30.70 -38.14
C LEU A 499 -48.08 -31.07 -39.21
N GLU A 500 -49.15 -31.77 -38.81
CA GLU A 500 -50.26 -32.05 -39.72
C GLU A 500 -51.18 -30.83 -39.91
N TYR A 501 -51.39 -30.05 -38.85
CA TYR A 501 -52.24 -28.86 -38.83
C TYR A 501 -51.88 -27.96 -37.64
N ILE A 502 -52.40 -26.74 -37.65
CA ILE A 502 -52.35 -25.80 -36.52
C ILE A 502 -53.75 -25.78 -35.86
N PRO A 503 -53.86 -25.96 -34.53
CA PRO A 503 -55.12 -25.80 -33.80
C PRO A 503 -55.83 -24.48 -34.12
N ASN A 504 -57.14 -24.52 -34.38
CA ASN A 504 -57.93 -23.33 -34.70
C ASN A 504 -57.78 -22.19 -33.69
N GLU A 505 -57.65 -22.52 -32.40
CA GLU A 505 -57.46 -21.56 -31.31
C GLU A 505 -56.18 -20.74 -31.49
N ILE A 506 -55.13 -21.32 -32.07
CA ILE A 506 -53.87 -20.63 -32.39
C ILE A 506 -54.03 -19.83 -33.70
N CYS A 507 -54.72 -20.38 -34.70
CA CYS A 507 -54.91 -19.71 -35.99
C CYS A 507 -55.72 -18.40 -35.93
N ILE A 508 -56.61 -18.26 -34.95
CA ILE A 508 -57.40 -17.04 -34.77
C ILE A 508 -56.70 -15.97 -33.93
N MET A 509 -55.51 -16.26 -33.41
CA MET A 509 -54.69 -15.27 -32.70
C MET A 509 -54.22 -14.19 -33.68
N ASP A 510 -54.18 -12.93 -33.22
CA ASP A 510 -53.66 -11.80 -34.00
C ASP A 510 -52.12 -11.75 -33.92
N ILE A 511 -51.47 -12.77 -34.48
CA ILE A 511 -50.02 -12.97 -34.43
C ILE A 511 -49.45 -13.31 -35.80
N PHE A 512 -48.16 -13.11 -35.99
CA PHE A 512 -47.45 -13.62 -37.17
C PHE A 512 -47.05 -15.08 -36.95
N ILE A 513 -47.56 -15.99 -37.78
CA ILE A 513 -47.19 -17.41 -37.79
C ILE A 513 -46.32 -17.69 -39.02
N ASP A 514 -45.03 -17.94 -38.80
CA ASP A 514 -44.12 -18.45 -39.82
C ASP A 514 -44.25 -19.98 -39.86
N LYS A 515 -44.78 -20.50 -40.97
CA LYS A 515 -45.15 -21.92 -41.13
C LYS A 515 -44.84 -22.39 -42.54
N ASP A 516 -44.71 -23.70 -42.72
CA ASP A 516 -44.61 -24.27 -44.04
C ASP A 516 -45.90 -24.01 -44.86
N PRO A 517 -45.80 -23.81 -46.19
CA PRO A 517 -46.94 -23.46 -47.04
C PRO A 517 -48.12 -24.44 -46.97
N GLU A 518 -47.84 -25.73 -46.82
CA GLU A 518 -48.80 -26.83 -46.81
C GLU A 518 -49.60 -26.99 -45.52
N ILE A 519 -49.12 -26.43 -44.40
CA ILE A 519 -49.78 -26.57 -43.09
C ILE A 519 -51.04 -25.69 -43.06
N THR A 520 -52.17 -26.25 -42.67
CA THR A 520 -53.47 -25.54 -42.57
C THR A 520 -54.02 -25.55 -41.15
N CYS A 521 -55.03 -24.72 -40.90
CA CYS A 521 -55.74 -24.67 -39.63
C CYS A 521 -56.80 -25.78 -39.56
N LYS A 522 -56.90 -26.44 -38.40
CA LYS A 522 -57.93 -27.45 -38.12
C LYS A 522 -58.21 -27.52 -36.64
#